data_AF-A0A918NJU6-F1
#
_entry.id   AF-A0A918NJU6-F1
#
_cell.length_a   1.000
_cell.length_b   1.000
_cell.length_c   1.000
_cell.angle_alpha   90.00
_cell.angle_beta   90.00
_cell.angle_gamma   90.00
#
_symmetry.space_group_name_H-M   'P 1'
#
loop_
_entity.id
_entity.type
_entity.pdbx_description
1 polymer ?
#
loop_
_entity_poly.entity_id
_entity_poly.type
_entity_poly.pdbx_seq_one_letter_code
_entity_poly.pdbx_strand_id
1 'polypeptide(L)'
;MAPSARRTGSALAGLGLMRRPFARDSRRRRQEELLLDLIRQVTRVGVELHRANVIQSHRFMSEYQDRAIDDASLAAALSTLHGLTDAKRRQMLFANREYAAILLAHRVGVFDWDELIGHLRVLCRNQVFAEYWERTVEHRRSLAVESLDARVGKALDVIFDELADDPEEWWVVGPAPGTTDE
;
A
#
# COMPACT_ATOMS: atom_id res chain seq x y z
N MET A 1 16.15 62.83 80.57
CA MET A 1 16.11 61.36 80.32
C MET A 1 15.43 61.12 78.98
N ALA A 2 16.20 60.62 78.01
CA ALA A 2 15.73 60.09 76.73
C ALA A 2 15.45 58.57 76.87
N PRO A 3 15.11 57.78 75.83
CA PRO A 3 14.64 58.10 74.46
C PRO A 3 13.49 57.18 73.96
N SER A 4 13.19 57.28 72.65
CA SER A 4 12.81 56.18 71.74
C SER A 4 11.32 55.80 71.64
N ALA A 5 10.73 55.43 70.50
CA ALA A 5 11.27 55.13 69.19
C ALA A 5 10.20 55.36 68.10
N ARG A 6 10.64 55.81 66.93
CA ARG A 6 9.89 55.75 65.66
C ARG A 6 9.65 54.27 65.30
N ARG A 7 8.44 53.93 64.83
CA ARG A 7 8.22 52.71 64.04
C ARG A 7 7.66 53.08 62.67
N THR A 8 8.53 52.93 61.69
CA THR A 8 8.27 52.86 60.25
C THR A 8 7.35 51.67 59.96
N GLY A 9 6.10 51.97 59.60
CA GLY A 9 5.19 50.99 59.01
C GLY A 9 5.57 50.78 57.55
N SER A 10 6.30 49.69 57.30
CA SER A 10 6.73 49.23 55.98
C SER A 10 5.53 48.99 55.05
N ALA A 11 5.53 49.66 53.90
CA ALA A 11 4.71 49.27 52.76
C ALA A 11 5.36 48.04 52.11
N LEU A 12 4.93 46.83 52.52
CA LEU A 12 5.19 45.64 51.73
C LEU A 12 4.18 45.63 50.57
N ALA A 13 4.66 46.16 49.44
CA ALA A 13 4.07 45.92 48.13
C ALA A 13 4.07 44.41 47.86
N GLY A 14 3.00 43.74 48.26
CA GLY A 14 2.67 42.39 47.81
C GLY A 14 2.18 42.44 46.37
N LEU A 15 3.10 42.68 45.42
CA LEU A 15 2.87 42.36 44.01
C LEU A 15 2.92 40.84 43.88
N GLY A 16 1.84 40.20 44.32
CA GLY A 16 1.57 38.82 43.97
C GLY A 16 1.53 38.74 42.45
N LEU A 17 2.44 37.98 41.85
CA LEU A 17 2.37 37.61 40.45
C LEU A 17 0.94 37.09 40.20
N MET A 18 0.10 37.88 39.53
CA MET A 18 -1.04 37.36 38.80
C MET A 18 -0.47 36.45 37.72
N ARG A 19 -0.23 35.20 38.08
CA ARG A 19 0.21 34.14 37.19
C ARG A 19 -0.97 33.87 36.26
N ARG A 20 -1.05 34.63 35.16
CA ARG A 20 -2.13 34.60 34.17
C ARG A 20 -2.47 33.14 33.80
N PRO A 21 -3.60 32.58 34.25
CA PRO A 21 -3.95 31.19 33.98
C PRO A 21 -4.13 30.95 32.46
N PHE A 22 -4.61 31.97 31.73
CA PHE A 22 -4.83 31.93 30.28
C PHE A 22 -3.55 31.79 29.43
N ALA A 23 -2.40 32.31 29.89
CA ALA A 23 -1.13 32.19 29.18
C ALA A 23 -0.54 30.77 29.29
N ARG A 24 -0.84 30.07 30.38
CA ARG A 24 -0.50 28.65 30.54
C ARG A 24 -1.41 27.76 29.70
N ASP A 25 -2.70 28.08 29.65
CA ASP A 25 -3.66 27.28 28.90
C ASP A 25 -3.43 27.38 27.39
N SER A 26 -3.17 28.58 26.87
CA SER A 26 -2.79 28.79 25.46
C SER A 26 -1.46 28.14 25.09
N ARG A 27 -0.44 28.21 25.96
CA ARG A 27 0.85 27.53 25.74
C ARG A 27 0.70 26.01 25.76
N ARG A 28 -0.13 25.47 26.65
CA ARG A 28 -0.44 24.05 26.72
C ARG A 28 -1.19 23.56 25.48
N ARG A 29 -2.23 24.27 25.04
CA ARG A 29 -2.95 23.95 23.80
C ARG A 29 -2.03 23.95 22.58
N ARG A 30 -1.18 24.97 22.46
CA ARG A 30 -0.19 25.04 21.37
C ARG A 30 0.81 23.88 21.43
N GLN A 31 1.22 23.45 22.62
CA GLN A 31 2.09 22.28 22.78
C GLN A 31 1.36 20.97 22.41
N GLU A 32 0.09 20.82 22.78
CA GLU A 32 -0.75 19.69 22.39
C GLU A 32 -0.94 19.64 20.86
N GLU A 33 -1.20 20.77 20.22
CA GLU A 33 -1.29 20.90 18.76
C GLU A 33 0.02 20.49 18.06
N LEU A 34 1.16 21.01 18.52
CA LEU A 34 2.48 20.66 17.96
C LEU A 34 2.80 19.17 18.13
N LEU A 35 2.39 18.56 19.24
CA LEU A 35 2.59 17.13 19.49
C LEU A 35 1.71 16.29 18.56
N LEU A 36 0.45 16.68 18.35
CA LEU A 36 -0.43 16.03 17.37
C LEU A 36 0.10 16.15 15.95
N ASP A 37 0.63 17.32 15.57
CA ASP A 37 1.25 17.54 14.27
C ASP A 37 2.48 16.65 14.07
N LEU A 38 3.34 16.55 15.09
CA LEU A 38 4.50 15.67 15.05
C LEU A 38 4.08 14.20 14.91
N ILE A 39 3.08 13.75 15.67
CA ILE A 39 2.55 12.38 15.55
C ILE A 39 2.07 12.13 14.12
N ARG A 40 1.26 13.05 13.55
CA ARG A 40 0.78 12.93 12.16
C ARG A 40 1.93 12.84 11.16
N GLN A 41 2.97 13.65 11.32
CA GLN A 41 4.14 13.64 10.44
C GLN A 41 4.93 12.34 10.58
N VAL A 42 5.19 11.86 11.80
CA VAL A 42 5.90 10.59 12.05
C VAL A 42 5.10 9.42 11.49
N THR A 43 3.78 9.40 11.67
CA THR A 43 2.92 8.37 11.06
C THR A 43 3.02 8.40 9.54
N ARG A 44 2.98 9.58 8.91
CA ARG A 44 3.12 9.71 7.46
C ARG A 44 4.48 9.20 6.97
N VAL A 45 5.57 9.59 7.63
CA VAL A 45 6.92 9.09 7.31
C VAL A 45 6.99 7.57 7.49
N GLY A 46 6.37 7.02 8.52
CA GLY A 46 6.29 5.58 8.74
C GLY A 46 5.61 4.83 7.58
N VAL A 47 4.52 5.38 7.05
CA VAL A 47 3.83 4.83 5.87
C VAL A 47 4.73 4.88 4.62
N GLU A 48 5.38 6.01 4.36
CA GLU A 48 6.27 6.14 3.19
C GLU A 48 7.50 5.24 3.30
N LEU A 49 8.07 5.08 4.49
CA LEU A 49 9.16 4.12 4.73
C LEU A 49 8.71 2.68 4.50
N HIS A 50 7.50 2.32 4.96
CA HIS A 50 6.94 1.00 4.69
C HIS A 50 6.79 0.75 3.18
N ARG A 51 6.22 1.71 2.44
CA ARG A 51 6.08 1.62 0.97
C ARG A 51 7.43 1.48 0.29
N ALA A 52 8.43 2.28 0.69
CA ALA A 52 9.79 2.19 0.16
C ALA A 52 10.41 0.80 0.40
N ASN A 53 10.19 0.20 1.58
CA ASN A 53 10.65 -1.15 1.88
C ASN A 53 9.96 -2.21 1.02
N VAL A 54 8.65 -2.08 0.78
CA VAL A 54 7.91 -2.99 -0.10
C VAL A 54 8.43 -2.90 -1.54
N ILE A 55 8.65 -1.69 -2.07
CA ILE A 55 9.24 -1.48 -3.40
C ILE A 55 10.62 -2.11 -3.48
N GLN A 56 11.45 -1.93 -2.46
CA GLN A 56 12.80 -2.48 -2.44
C GLN A 56 12.80 -4.02 -2.38
N SER A 57 11.91 -4.61 -1.59
CA SER A 57 11.71 -6.07 -1.57
C SER A 57 11.28 -6.60 -2.93
N HIS A 58 10.36 -5.91 -3.62
CA HIS A 58 9.93 -6.31 -4.96
C HIS A 58 11.04 -6.20 -6.00
N ARG A 59 11.86 -5.13 -5.94
CA ARG A 59 13.04 -4.99 -6.82
C ARG A 59 13.98 -6.17 -6.68
N PHE A 60 14.33 -6.52 -5.44
CA PHE A 60 15.17 -7.69 -5.17
C PHE A 60 14.56 -8.96 -5.77
N MET A 61 13.27 -9.24 -5.53
CA MET A 61 12.62 -10.43 -6.10
C MET A 61 12.61 -10.42 -7.64
N SER A 62 12.36 -9.27 -8.25
CA SER A 62 12.37 -9.10 -9.72
C SER A 62 13.76 -9.38 -10.31
N GLU A 63 14.84 -8.95 -9.65
CA GLU A 63 16.21 -9.16 -10.13
C GLU A 63 16.64 -10.64 -10.16
N TYR A 64 16.12 -11.48 -9.25
CA TYR A 64 16.34 -12.94 -9.34
C TYR A 64 15.48 -13.58 -10.43
N GLN A 65 14.24 -13.09 -10.61
CA GLN A 65 13.37 -13.56 -11.70
C GLN A 65 13.97 -13.24 -13.07
N ASP A 66 14.56 -12.06 -13.25
CA ASP A 66 15.19 -11.67 -14.52
C ASP A 66 16.35 -12.60 -14.88
N ARG A 67 17.23 -12.87 -13.90
CA ARG A 67 18.30 -13.86 -14.09
C ARG A 67 17.77 -15.26 -14.39
N ALA A 68 16.68 -15.67 -13.75
CA ALA A 68 16.04 -16.96 -14.02
C ALA A 68 15.37 -17.01 -15.39
N ILE A 69 14.85 -15.89 -15.90
CA ILE A 69 14.28 -15.82 -17.25
C ILE A 69 15.40 -15.98 -18.30
N ASP A 70 16.57 -15.38 -18.07
CA ASP A 70 17.69 -15.46 -19.02
C ASP A 70 18.38 -16.84 -19.01
N ASP A 71 18.54 -17.47 -17.84
CA ASP A 71 19.22 -18.76 -17.68
C ASP A 71 18.24 -19.91 -17.39
N ALA A 72 18.14 -20.88 -18.30
CA ALA A 72 17.24 -22.03 -18.18
C ALA A 72 17.52 -22.91 -16.94
N SER A 73 18.77 -23.00 -16.50
CA SER A 73 19.15 -23.76 -15.29
C SER A 73 18.64 -23.06 -14.02
N LEU A 74 18.73 -21.73 -13.97
CA LEU A 74 18.16 -20.93 -12.89
C LEU A 74 16.62 -20.93 -12.95
N ALA A 75 16.03 -20.89 -14.15
CA ALA A 75 14.59 -21.07 -14.33
C ALA A 75 14.10 -22.38 -13.71
N ALA A 76 14.81 -23.48 -13.98
CA ALA A 76 14.48 -24.80 -13.45
C ALA A 76 14.60 -24.88 -11.93
N ALA A 77 15.59 -24.19 -11.34
CA ALA A 77 15.76 -24.12 -9.89
C ALA A 77 14.70 -23.26 -9.20
N LEU A 78 14.26 -22.18 -9.83
CA LEU A 78 13.28 -21.24 -9.27
C LEU A 78 11.82 -21.74 -9.42
N SER A 79 11.49 -22.37 -10.54
CA SER A 79 10.12 -22.77 -10.88
C SER A 79 9.70 -24.03 -10.14
N THR A 80 8.56 -23.96 -9.45
CA THR A 80 7.87 -25.13 -8.90
C THR A 80 6.97 -25.83 -9.95
N LEU A 81 6.83 -25.27 -11.15
CA LEU A 81 6.03 -25.85 -12.22
C LEU A 81 6.81 -26.94 -12.97
N HIS A 82 6.22 -28.14 -13.05
CA HIS A 82 6.78 -29.31 -13.71
C HIS A 82 6.18 -29.54 -15.12
N GLY A 83 6.86 -30.35 -15.93
CA GLY A 83 6.38 -30.75 -17.27
C GLY A 83 6.42 -29.63 -18.32
N LEU A 84 7.16 -28.55 -18.06
CA LEU A 84 7.30 -27.42 -18.98
C LEU A 84 8.60 -27.51 -19.77
N THR A 85 8.56 -27.11 -21.04
CA THR A 85 9.77 -26.76 -21.79
C THR A 85 10.43 -25.51 -21.18
N ASP A 86 11.72 -25.31 -21.41
CA ASP A 86 12.43 -24.14 -20.87
C ASP A 86 11.81 -22.83 -21.37
N ALA A 87 11.41 -22.77 -22.63
CA ALA A 87 10.71 -21.61 -23.20
C ALA A 87 9.39 -21.33 -22.47
N LYS A 88 8.56 -22.36 -22.22
CA LYS A 88 7.29 -22.20 -21.51
C LYS A 88 7.50 -21.84 -20.04
N ARG A 89 8.53 -22.39 -19.39
CA ARG A 89 8.90 -22.04 -18.01
C ARG A 89 9.24 -20.56 -17.88
N ARG A 90 10.03 -20.01 -18.82
CA ARG A 90 10.33 -18.56 -18.87
C ARG A 90 9.07 -17.71 -19.03
N GLN A 91 8.15 -18.13 -19.90
CA GLN A 91 6.86 -17.46 -20.07
C GLN A 91 6.03 -17.46 -18.77
N MET A 92 6.00 -18.58 -18.04
CA MET A 92 5.30 -18.65 -16.74
C MET A 92 5.95 -17.76 -15.67
N LEU A 93 7.27 -17.72 -15.62
CA LEU A 93 8.00 -16.81 -14.71
C LEU A 93 7.70 -15.35 -15.04
N PHE A 94 7.65 -15.00 -16.32
CA PHE A 94 7.29 -13.67 -16.78
C PHE A 94 5.83 -13.31 -16.42
N ALA A 95 4.88 -14.22 -16.64
CA ALA A 95 3.48 -14.00 -16.26
C ALA A 95 3.29 -13.77 -14.75
N ASN A 96 4.00 -14.53 -13.91
CA ASN A 96 4.04 -14.29 -12.47
C ASN A 96 4.62 -12.91 -12.12
N ARG A 97 5.70 -12.49 -12.80
CA ARG A 97 6.32 -11.17 -12.59
C ARG A 97 5.35 -10.03 -12.94
N GLU A 98 4.65 -10.11 -14.06
CA GLU A 98 3.64 -9.12 -14.46
C GLU A 98 2.51 -9.01 -13.43
N TYR A 99 2.00 -10.15 -12.96
CA TYR A 99 1.01 -10.18 -11.88
C TYR A 99 1.52 -9.53 -10.58
N ALA A 100 2.75 -9.85 -10.17
CA ALA A 100 3.37 -9.29 -8.98
C ALA A 100 3.55 -7.76 -9.10
N ALA A 101 3.90 -7.26 -10.30
CA ALA A 101 4.05 -5.82 -10.55
C ALA A 101 2.72 -5.07 -10.44
N ILE A 102 1.63 -5.63 -10.97
CA ILE A 102 0.27 -5.06 -10.82
C ILE A 102 -0.15 -5.03 -9.34
N LEU A 103 0.08 -6.12 -8.61
CA LEU A 103 -0.17 -6.16 -7.17
C LEU A 103 0.67 -5.15 -6.38
N LEU A 104 1.94 -4.98 -6.75
CA LEU A 104 2.81 -4.00 -6.12
C LEU A 104 2.23 -2.59 -6.25
N ALA A 105 1.80 -2.21 -7.46
CA ALA A 105 1.23 -0.90 -7.72
C ALA A 105 0.03 -0.61 -6.81
N HIS A 106 -0.86 -1.59 -6.59
CA HIS A 106 -1.93 -1.47 -5.61
C HIS A 106 -1.40 -1.37 -4.16
N ARG A 107 -0.47 -2.25 -3.75
CA ARG A 107 0.09 -2.27 -2.39
C ARG A 107 0.75 -0.95 -1.99
N VAL A 108 1.35 -0.23 -2.95
CA VAL A 108 2.01 1.06 -2.69
C VAL A 108 1.08 2.26 -2.92
N GLY A 109 -0.17 2.01 -3.29
CA GLY A 109 -1.21 3.04 -3.44
C GLY A 109 -1.14 3.82 -4.76
N VAL A 110 -0.53 3.24 -5.80
CA VAL A 110 -0.60 3.77 -7.18
C VAL A 110 -1.94 3.40 -7.81
N PHE A 111 -2.43 2.19 -7.56
CA PHE A 111 -3.76 1.75 -7.98
C PHE A 111 -4.71 1.67 -6.80
N ASP A 112 -5.92 2.19 -6.95
CA ASP A 112 -7.03 1.78 -6.11
C ASP A 112 -7.51 0.36 -6.46
N TRP A 113 -8.64 -0.07 -5.88
CA TRP A 113 -9.15 -1.41 -6.13
C TRP A 113 -9.73 -1.57 -7.54
N ASP A 114 -10.42 -0.56 -8.07
CA ASP A 114 -11.07 -0.64 -9.37
C ASP A 114 -10.02 -0.61 -10.49
N GLU A 115 -8.97 0.23 -10.33
CA GLU A 115 -7.80 0.25 -11.21
C GLU A 115 -7.06 -1.09 -11.20
N LEU A 116 -6.88 -1.70 -10.02
CA LEU A 116 -6.29 -3.04 -9.89
C LEU A 116 -7.09 -4.07 -10.70
N ILE A 117 -8.42 -4.10 -10.52
CA ILE A 117 -9.29 -5.04 -11.23
C ILE A 117 -9.23 -4.79 -12.74
N GLY A 118 -9.21 -3.54 -13.19
CA GLY A 118 -9.05 -3.19 -14.60
C GLY A 118 -7.76 -3.75 -15.21
N HIS A 119 -6.62 -3.59 -14.55
CA HIS A 119 -5.34 -4.15 -14.99
C HIS A 119 -5.34 -5.68 -15.01
N LEU A 120 -5.92 -6.32 -13.98
CA LEU A 120 -6.01 -7.77 -13.88
C LEU A 120 -6.90 -8.37 -14.97
N ARG A 121 -8.02 -7.72 -15.33
CA ARG A 121 -8.86 -8.13 -16.47
C ARG A 121 -8.09 -8.19 -17.79
N VAL A 122 -7.25 -7.19 -18.05
CA VAL A 122 -6.39 -7.19 -19.24
C VAL A 122 -5.40 -8.36 -19.20
N LEU A 123 -4.79 -8.61 -18.04
CA LEU A 123 -3.85 -9.71 -17.87
C LEU A 123 -4.50 -11.10 -18.06
N CYS A 124 -5.74 -11.30 -17.61
CA CYS A 124 -6.51 -12.54 -17.78
C CYS A 124 -6.71 -12.96 -19.24
N ARG A 125 -6.70 -12.03 -20.20
CA ARG A 125 -6.78 -12.36 -21.64
C ARG A 125 -5.52 -13.03 -22.17
N ASN A 126 -4.41 -12.93 -21.46
CA ASN A 126 -3.17 -13.58 -21.86
C ASN A 126 -3.24 -15.08 -21.55
N GLN A 127 -3.23 -15.92 -22.59
CA GLN A 127 -3.31 -17.38 -22.44
C GLN A 127 -2.18 -17.98 -21.59
N VAL A 128 -0.98 -17.38 -21.60
CA VAL A 128 0.11 -17.80 -20.70
C VAL A 128 -0.26 -17.52 -19.26
N PHE A 129 -0.84 -16.36 -18.97
CA PHE A 129 -1.28 -16.02 -17.62
C PHE A 129 -2.45 -16.90 -17.18
N ALA A 130 -3.43 -17.17 -18.04
CA ALA A 130 -4.53 -18.08 -17.74
C ALA A 130 -4.01 -19.49 -17.36
N GLU A 131 -3.10 -20.05 -18.15
CA GLU A 131 -2.48 -21.35 -17.84
C GLU A 131 -1.61 -21.29 -16.58
N TYR A 132 -0.85 -20.21 -16.37
CA TYR A 132 -0.11 -19.98 -15.13
C TYR A 132 -1.05 -19.98 -13.93
N TRP A 133 -2.18 -19.29 -14.05
CA TRP A 133 -3.20 -19.18 -13.01
C TRP A 133 -3.73 -20.55 -12.63
N GLU A 134 -4.16 -21.35 -13.61
CA GLU A 134 -4.65 -22.71 -13.37
C GLU A 134 -3.61 -23.59 -12.66
N ARG A 135 -2.37 -23.59 -13.16
CA ARG A 135 -1.27 -24.43 -12.64
C ARG A 135 -0.85 -24.07 -11.21
N THR A 136 -1.16 -22.87 -10.74
CA THR A 136 -0.73 -22.38 -9.41
C THR A 136 -1.86 -22.32 -8.38
N VAL A 137 -3.01 -22.95 -8.67
CA VAL A 137 -4.19 -22.94 -7.80
C VAL A 137 -3.90 -23.43 -6.37
N GLU A 138 -3.11 -24.50 -6.21
CA GLU A 138 -2.82 -25.06 -4.88
C GLU A 138 -2.00 -24.10 -4.01
N HIS A 139 -1.08 -23.35 -4.62
CA HIS A 139 -0.35 -22.30 -3.90
C HIS A 139 -1.31 -21.24 -3.35
N ARG A 140 -2.26 -20.79 -4.17
CA ARG A 140 -3.24 -19.77 -3.77
C ARG A 140 -4.22 -20.27 -2.71
N ARG A 141 -4.64 -21.54 -2.78
CA ARG A 141 -5.51 -22.16 -1.76
C ARG A 141 -4.89 -22.21 -0.36
N SER A 142 -3.56 -22.23 -0.29
CA SER A 142 -2.83 -22.22 0.99
C SER A 142 -2.69 -20.83 1.64
N LEU A 143 -3.09 -19.75 0.96
CA LEU A 143 -2.97 -18.40 1.47
C LEU A 143 -3.98 -18.12 2.59
N ALA A 144 -3.60 -17.25 3.52
CA ALA A 144 -4.52 -16.77 4.55
C ALA A 144 -5.72 -16.06 3.90
N VAL A 145 -6.94 -16.39 4.34
CA VAL A 145 -8.19 -15.91 3.72
C VAL A 145 -8.29 -14.38 3.69
N GLU A 146 -7.73 -13.72 4.69
CA GLU A 146 -7.74 -12.24 4.81
C GLU A 146 -6.59 -11.55 4.07
N SER A 147 -5.69 -12.30 3.45
CA SER A 147 -4.59 -11.71 2.68
C SER A 147 -5.10 -11.02 1.42
N LEU A 148 -4.39 -9.97 1.00
CA LEU A 148 -4.66 -9.30 -0.27
C LEU A 148 -4.61 -10.31 -1.43
N ASP A 149 -3.65 -11.23 -1.41
CA ASP A 149 -3.48 -12.23 -2.47
C ASP A 149 -4.66 -13.21 -2.54
N ALA A 150 -5.26 -13.59 -1.40
CA ALA A 150 -6.48 -14.40 -1.39
C ALA A 150 -7.71 -13.64 -1.90
N ARG A 151 -7.84 -12.35 -1.54
CA ARG A 151 -8.91 -11.48 -2.05
C ARG A 151 -8.81 -11.28 -3.56
N VAL A 152 -7.61 -10.98 -4.05
CA VAL A 152 -7.34 -10.84 -5.49
C VAL A 152 -7.53 -12.16 -6.21
N GLY A 153 -7.14 -13.28 -5.58
CA GLY A 153 -7.37 -14.62 -6.12
C GLY A 153 -8.84 -14.89 -6.43
N LYS A 154 -9.72 -14.61 -5.47
CA LYS A 154 -11.18 -14.74 -5.65
C LYS A 154 -11.72 -13.82 -6.75
N ALA A 155 -11.22 -12.58 -6.83
CA ALA A 155 -11.64 -11.66 -7.88
C ALA A 155 -11.20 -12.13 -9.26
N LEU A 156 -9.99 -12.69 -9.37
CA LEU A 156 -9.49 -13.28 -10.61
C LEU A 156 -10.27 -14.53 -11.02
N ASP A 157 -10.69 -15.37 -10.08
CA ASP A 157 -11.53 -16.53 -10.39
C ASP A 157 -12.88 -16.08 -11.00
N VAL A 158 -13.53 -15.07 -10.43
CA VAL A 158 -14.74 -14.45 -11.01
C VAL A 158 -14.44 -13.87 -12.40
N ILE A 159 -13.28 -13.22 -12.57
CA ILE A 159 -12.90 -12.68 -13.88
C ILE A 159 -12.72 -13.80 -14.92
N PHE A 160 -12.13 -14.94 -14.54
CA PHE A 160 -11.98 -16.04 -15.48
C PHE A 160 -13.31 -16.69 -15.84
N ASP A 161 -14.23 -16.81 -14.88
CA ASP A 161 -15.59 -17.31 -15.13
C ASP A 161 -16.36 -16.38 -16.09
N GLU A 162 -16.37 -15.08 -15.82
CA GLU A 162 -17.05 -14.08 -16.66
C GLU A 162 -16.42 -14.01 -18.08
N LEU A 163 -15.09 -14.16 -18.22
CA LEU A 163 -14.42 -14.22 -19.53
C LEU A 163 -14.78 -15.47 -20.33
N ALA A 164 -15.09 -16.58 -19.65
CA ALA A 164 -15.52 -17.81 -20.30
C ALA A 164 -16.95 -17.72 -20.84
N ASP A 165 -17.82 -16.96 -20.15
CA ASP A 165 -19.23 -16.76 -20.51
C ASP A 165 -19.41 -15.73 -21.64
N ASP A 166 -18.74 -14.56 -21.56
CA ASP A 166 -18.76 -13.54 -22.63
C ASP A 166 -17.37 -12.89 -22.85
N PRO A 167 -16.61 -13.37 -23.84
CA PRO A 167 -15.29 -12.84 -24.15
C PRO A 167 -15.26 -11.42 -24.75
N GLU A 168 -16.41 -10.82 -25.10
CA GLU A 168 -16.57 -9.56 -25.86
C GLU A 168 -17.31 -8.43 -25.10
N GLU A 169 -18.04 -8.67 -24.01
CA GLU A 169 -18.93 -7.66 -23.36
C GLU A 169 -18.22 -6.68 -22.40
N TRP A 170 -16.93 -6.84 -22.13
CA TRP A 170 -16.29 -6.27 -20.95
C TRP A 170 -15.59 -4.91 -21.04
N TRP A 171 -15.73 -4.20 -22.16
CA TRP A 171 -14.94 -2.99 -22.43
C TRP A 171 -15.69 -1.67 -22.21
N VAL A 172 -16.93 -1.68 -21.72
CA VAL A 172 -17.65 -0.42 -21.49
C VAL A 172 -17.28 0.14 -20.11
N VAL A 173 -16.11 0.78 -20.02
CA VAL A 173 -15.80 1.70 -18.92
C VAL A 173 -15.55 3.08 -19.50
N GLY A 174 -16.63 3.87 -19.53
CA GLY A 174 -16.70 5.24 -20.01
C GLY A 174 -18.10 5.52 -20.60
N PRO A 175 -18.67 6.73 -20.45
CA PRO A 175 -19.90 7.06 -21.16
C PRO A 175 -19.65 6.85 -22.66
N ALA A 176 -20.55 6.13 -23.32
CA ALA A 176 -20.51 6.02 -24.77
C ALA A 176 -20.47 7.44 -25.35
N PRO A 177 -19.56 7.77 -26.27
CA PRO A 177 -19.59 9.06 -26.95
C PRO A 177 -20.84 9.09 -27.84
N GLY A 178 -21.97 9.52 -27.30
CA GLY A 178 -23.22 9.51 -28.05
C GLY A 178 -24.53 9.75 -27.32
N THR A 179 -24.57 9.92 -26.00
CA THR A 179 -25.78 10.46 -25.35
C THR A 179 -25.57 11.92 -24.99
N THR A 180 -25.59 12.75 -26.02
CA THR A 180 -26.04 14.14 -25.87
C THR A 180 -27.50 14.07 -25.47
N ASP A 181 -27.81 14.51 -24.25
CA ASP A 181 -29.19 14.75 -23.81
C ASP A 181 -29.85 15.76 -24.76
N GLU A 182 -30.91 15.32 -25.44
CA GLU A 182 -32.00 16.17 -25.94
C GLU A 182 -33.15 16.19 -24.94
#